data_AF-Q7Q5X5-F1
#
_entry.id   AF-Q7Q5X5-F1
#
_cell.length_a   1.000
_cell.length_b   1.000
_cell.length_c   1.000
_cell.angle_alpha   90.00
_cell.angle_beta   90.00
_cell.angle_gamma   90.00
#
_symmetry.space_group_name_H-M   'P 1'
#
loop_
_entity.id
_entity.type
_entity.pdbx_description
1 polymer ?
#
loop_
_entity_poly.entity_id
_entity_poly.type
_entity_poly.pdbx_seq_one_letter_code
_entity_poly.pdbx_strand_id
1 'polypeptide(L)'
;MVNLGKNPEKRGTSGIDIDLRRVDIDQCPQKNSPSGAPQPLNIFAGTDKCKQRTTECTPIPGLGFRRGSYRCICRKGYYFPDTTIEQKYFNGSTLEEEYEKLMLNEYSTYSIPNSYECLPCAEGCDYCEDASPCVAALNWPMRTSILVLACAVIGLLPPAAVFTFKYQQVKVGREKRV
;
A
#
# COMPACT_ATOMS: atom_id res chain seq x y z
N MET A 1 32.42 46.14 -43.43
CA MET A 1 31.31 45.31 -42.90
C MET A 1 31.91 43.95 -42.61
N VAL A 2 31.86 43.35 -41.42
CA VAL A 2 30.87 43.39 -40.34
C VAL A 2 31.61 43.37 -38.99
N ASN A 3 31.23 44.28 -38.10
CA ASN A 3 31.44 44.19 -36.65
C ASN A 3 30.50 43.10 -36.10
N LEU A 4 30.96 42.23 -35.20
CA LEU A 4 30.10 41.59 -34.19
C LEU A 4 30.98 41.25 -32.98
N GLY A 5 30.66 41.89 -31.85
CA GLY A 5 31.42 41.82 -30.60
C GLY A 5 31.27 40.50 -29.85
N LYS A 6 32.16 40.31 -28.88
CA LYS A 6 31.97 39.35 -27.77
C LYS A 6 32.34 40.03 -26.46
N ASN A 7 31.30 40.42 -25.72
CA ASN A 7 31.40 40.72 -24.30
C ASN A 7 31.81 39.44 -23.55
N PRO A 8 32.84 39.43 -22.69
CA PRO A 8 33.13 38.26 -21.87
C PRO A 8 32.01 38.07 -20.84
N GLU A 9 31.10 37.13 -21.12
CA GLU A 9 30.14 36.61 -20.15
C GLU A 9 30.88 36.01 -18.95
N LYS A 10 30.86 36.72 -17.81
CA LYS A 10 31.37 36.18 -16.54
C LYS A 10 30.41 35.10 -16.06
N ARG A 11 30.73 33.83 -16.34
CA ARG A 11 30.08 32.69 -15.71
C ARG A 11 30.48 32.64 -14.24
N GLY A 12 29.73 33.31 -13.38
CA GLY A 12 29.86 33.15 -11.93
C GLY A 12 29.41 31.75 -11.55
N THR A 13 30.31 30.93 -11.01
CA THR A 13 29.95 29.67 -10.35
C THR A 13 29.69 29.97 -8.88
N SER A 14 28.44 29.80 -8.43
CA SER A 14 28.12 29.86 -7.01
C SER A 14 28.44 28.50 -6.38
N GLY A 15 29.46 28.45 -5.53
CA GLY A 15 29.71 27.30 -4.65
C GLY A 15 28.74 27.35 -3.47
N ILE A 16 28.17 26.21 -3.09
CA ILE A 16 27.36 26.07 -1.88
C ILE A 16 28.11 25.10 -0.97
N ASP A 17 28.55 25.58 0.19
CA ASP A 17 29.13 24.75 1.24
C ASP A 17 28.01 24.19 2.12
N ILE A 18 27.92 22.86 2.19
CA ILE A 18 26.90 22.15 2.97
C ILE A 18 27.63 21.34 4.06
N ASP A 19 27.28 21.55 5.33
CA ASP A 19 27.79 20.69 6.43
C ASP A 19 27.15 19.30 6.32
N LEU A 20 27.90 18.36 5.77
CA LEU A 20 27.47 16.97 5.52
C LEU A 20 27.08 16.19 6.78
N ARG A 21 27.33 16.72 7.98
CA ARG A 21 26.96 16.07 9.26
C ARG A 21 25.52 16.39 9.70
N ARG A 22 24.88 17.38 9.09
CA ARG A 22 23.56 17.89 9.50
C ARG A 22 22.48 17.76 8.42
N VAL A 23 22.84 17.27 7.25
CA VAL A 23 21.92 17.14 6.10
C VAL A 23 21.73 15.67 5.77
N ASP A 24 20.51 15.19 5.95
CA ASP A 24 20.09 13.88 5.46
C ASP A 24 19.77 13.97 3.97
N ILE A 25 20.08 12.89 3.23
CA ILE A 25 19.68 12.75 1.83
C ILE A 25 18.30 12.10 1.80
N ASP A 26 17.33 12.76 1.16
CA ASP A 26 16.02 12.19 0.88
C ASP A 26 15.95 11.80 -0.60
N GLN A 27 16.08 10.49 -0.89
CA GLN A 27 15.96 9.96 -2.25
C GLN A 27 14.51 9.75 -2.72
N CYS A 28 13.53 9.86 -1.81
CA CYS A 28 12.15 9.53 -2.15
C CYS A 28 11.51 10.62 -3.02
N PRO A 29 10.50 10.28 -3.84
CA PRO A 29 9.78 11.27 -4.64
C PRO A 29 9.14 12.32 -3.74
N GLN A 30 9.30 13.61 -4.06
CA GLN A 30 8.62 14.67 -3.31
C GLN A 30 7.11 14.53 -3.49
N LYS A 31 6.40 14.35 -2.38
CA LYS A 31 4.95 14.40 -2.37
C LYS A 31 4.53 15.85 -2.23
N ASN A 32 3.66 16.32 -3.12
CA ASN A 32 3.06 17.64 -2.99
C ASN A 32 2.46 17.78 -1.59
N SER A 33 2.85 18.84 -0.87
CA SER A 33 2.38 19.07 0.49
C SER A 33 0.84 19.17 0.47
N PRO A 34 0.11 18.44 1.33
CA PRO A 34 -1.36 18.56 1.41
C PRO A 34 -1.81 19.99 1.74
N SER A 35 -0.93 20.78 2.36
CA SER A 35 -1.15 22.16 2.76
C SER A 35 -0.79 23.20 1.69
N GLY A 36 -0.38 22.79 0.48
CA GLY A 36 -0.02 23.71 -0.60
C GLY A 36 1.22 24.58 -0.34
N ALA A 37 1.91 24.35 0.78
CA ALA A 37 3.14 25.06 1.12
C ALA A 37 4.28 24.58 0.21
N PRO A 38 5.08 25.50 -0.38
CA PRO A 38 6.26 25.13 -1.14
C PRO A 38 7.26 24.42 -0.22
N GLN A 39 7.53 23.15 -0.51
CA GLN A 39 8.59 22.40 0.15
C GLN A 39 9.95 22.91 -0.36
N PRO A 40 11.00 22.92 0.47
CA PRO A 40 12.35 23.21 0.01
C PRO A 40 12.72 22.24 -1.12
N LEU A 41 13.41 22.75 -2.13
CA LEU A 41 13.77 21.97 -3.31
C LEU A 41 14.68 20.80 -2.91
N ASN A 42 14.18 19.57 -2.98
CA ASN A 42 14.99 18.38 -2.76
C ASN A 42 15.60 17.90 -4.09
N ILE A 43 16.89 18.15 -4.26
CA ILE A 43 17.65 17.76 -5.46
C ILE A 43 17.88 16.25 -5.59
N PHE A 44 17.71 15.48 -4.51
CA PHE A 44 17.92 14.04 -4.48
C PHE A 44 16.62 13.24 -4.69
N ALA A 45 15.48 13.92 -4.77
CA ALA A 45 14.19 13.28 -4.87
C ALA A 45 14.04 12.40 -6.12
N GLY A 46 13.41 11.24 -5.95
CA GLY A 46 13.15 10.29 -7.03
C GLY A 46 14.39 9.54 -7.52
N THR A 47 15.48 9.55 -6.75
CA THR A 47 16.69 8.75 -7.05
C THR A 47 16.68 7.37 -6.39
N ASP A 48 15.61 7.03 -5.67
CA ASP A 48 15.43 5.74 -5.03
C ASP A 48 15.40 4.57 -6.03
N LYS A 49 15.77 3.38 -5.55
CA LYS A 49 15.72 2.12 -6.32
C LYS A 49 14.52 1.25 -5.93
N CYS A 50 13.45 1.82 -5.36
CA CYS A 50 12.26 1.05 -5.07
C CYS A 50 11.57 0.61 -6.37
N LYS A 51 11.00 -0.60 -6.38
CA LYS A 51 10.18 -1.08 -7.49
C LYS A 51 8.83 -0.35 -7.46
N GLN A 52 8.73 0.77 -8.17
CA GLN A 52 7.58 1.68 -8.17
C GLN A 52 6.25 1.01 -8.56
N ARG A 53 6.26 -0.19 -9.14
CA ARG A 53 5.02 -0.92 -9.45
C ARG A 53 4.27 -1.37 -8.19
N THR A 54 4.99 -1.87 -7.19
CA THR A 54 4.42 -2.55 -6.02
C THR A 54 4.88 -1.96 -4.69
N THR A 55 5.88 -1.08 -4.70
CA THR A 55 6.49 -0.47 -3.51
C THR A 55 6.48 1.06 -3.54
N GLU A 56 6.58 1.67 -2.37
CA GLU A 56 6.61 3.11 -2.12
C GLU A 56 7.80 3.46 -1.22
N CYS A 57 8.51 4.53 -1.58
CA CYS A 57 9.70 4.98 -0.86
C CYS A 57 9.33 5.79 0.39
N THR A 58 9.99 5.49 1.52
CA THR A 58 9.92 6.28 2.76
C THR A 58 11.32 6.62 3.25
N PRO A 59 11.67 7.90 3.45
CA PRO A 59 13.00 8.30 3.91
C PRO A 59 13.22 7.93 5.38
N ILE A 60 14.47 7.65 5.75
CA ILE A 60 14.90 7.36 7.12
C ILE A 60 15.79 8.53 7.58
N PRO A 61 15.29 9.40 8.48
CA PRO A 61 16.05 10.55 8.96
C PRO A 61 17.12 10.16 10.00
N GLY A 62 18.10 11.02 10.22
CA GLY A 62 19.10 10.89 11.29
C GLY A 62 20.27 9.96 10.96
N LEU A 63 20.47 9.65 9.68
CA LEU A 63 21.53 8.76 9.21
C LEU A 63 22.71 9.51 8.59
N GLY A 64 22.59 10.83 8.44
CA GLY A 64 23.59 11.70 7.85
C GLY A 64 23.62 11.64 6.32
N PHE A 65 24.66 12.25 5.75
CA PHE A 65 24.83 12.31 4.30
C PHE A 65 25.31 10.97 3.73
N ARG A 66 24.38 10.04 3.52
CA ARG A 66 24.65 8.73 2.92
C ARG A 66 23.54 8.28 1.96
N ARG A 67 23.93 7.54 0.92
CA ARG A 67 22.98 6.93 -0.01
C ARG A 67 22.26 5.74 0.63
N GLY A 68 21.00 5.49 0.26
CA GLY A 68 20.24 4.33 0.75
C GLY A 68 19.57 4.55 2.10
N SER A 69 19.48 5.79 2.59
CA SER A 69 18.75 6.17 3.81
C SER A 69 17.22 6.22 3.58
N TYR A 70 16.67 5.14 3.02
CA TYR A 70 15.25 4.98 2.79
C TYR A 70 14.85 3.51 2.94
N ARG A 71 13.55 3.26 3.04
CA ARG A 71 12.95 1.93 2.98
C ARG A 71 11.86 1.90 1.92
N CYS A 72 11.73 0.78 1.22
CA CYS A 72 10.63 0.54 0.30
C CYS A 72 9.56 -0.28 1.01
N ILE A 73 8.42 0.35 1.28
CA ILE A 73 7.24 -0.29 1.86
C ILE A 73 6.29 -0.72 0.74
N CYS A 74 5.45 -1.72 0.97
CA CYS A 74 4.45 -2.13 -0.03
C CYS A 74 3.42 -1.02 -0.23
N ARG A 75 3.00 -0.81 -1.49
CA ARG A 75 1.88 0.07 -1.82
C ARG A 75 0.57 -0.53 -1.33
N LYS A 76 -0.46 0.31 -1.23
CA LYS A 76 -1.85 -0.15 -1.00
C LYS A 76 -2.23 -1.20 -2.06
N GLY A 77 -2.91 -2.25 -1.63
CA GLY A 77 -3.24 -3.41 -2.47
C GLY A 77 -2.09 -4.40 -2.66
N TYR A 78 -0.97 -4.23 -1.95
CA TYR A 78 0.15 -5.16 -1.95
C TYR A 78 0.63 -5.49 -0.53
N TYR A 79 1.16 -6.70 -0.33
CA TYR A 79 1.75 -7.17 0.92
C TYR A 79 3.15 -7.73 0.72
N PHE A 80 3.92 -7.80 1.81
CA PHE A 80 5.30 -8.26 1.78
C PHE A 80 5.38 -9.77 1.60
N PRO A 81 6.20 -10.31 0.67
CA PRO A 81 6.19 -11.75 0.33
C PRO A 81 6.48 -12.68 1.51
N ASP A 82 7.39 -12.29 2.41
CA ASP A 82 7.69 -13.04 3.63
C ASP A 82 6.81 -12.53 4.78
N THR A 83 5.69 -13.21 5.00
CA THR A 83 4.71 -12.83 6.02
C THR A 83 5.17 -13.14 7.45
N THR A 84 6.26 -13.88 7.62
CA THR A 84 6.77 -14.32 8.94
C THR A 84 7.69 -13.28 9.60
N ILE A 85 8.27 -12.38 8.82
CA ILE A 85 9.20 -11.35 9.30
C ILE A 85 8.45 -10.15 9.88
N GLU A 86 8.91 -9.65 11.03
CA GLU A 86 8.35 -8.46 11.68
C GLU A 86 8.54 -7.18 10.84
N GLN A 87 9.72 -7.03 10.24
CA GLN A 87 10.09 -5.88 9.40
C GLN A 87 9.68 -6.09 7.93
N LYS A 88 8.46 -5.69 7.60
CA LYS A 88 7.86 -5.80 6.25
C LYS A 88 8.28 -4.66 5.30
N TYR A 89 9.57 -4.52 5.02
CA TYR A 89 10.09 -3.53 4.06
C TYR A 89 11.41 -3.96 3.44
N PHE A 90 11.74 -3.41 2.27
CA PHE A 90 13.06 -3.57 1.67
C PHE A 90 13.98 -2.43 2.09
N ASN A 91 15.19 -2.75 2.58
CA ASN A 91 16.18 -1.75 2.97
C ASN A 91 16.78 -1.06 1.75
N GLY A 92 16.80 0.28 1.76
CA GLY A 92 17.35 1.10 0.68
C GLY A 92 18.85 0.89 0.50
N SER A 93 19.61 0.68 1.58
CA SER A 93 21.06 0.42 1.51
C SER A 93 21.38 -0.84 0.70
N THR A 94 20.67 -1.94 0.96
CA THR A 94 20.83 -3.19 0.21
C THR A 94 20.40 -3.04 -1.24
N LEU A 95 19.31 -2.32 -1.49
CA LEU A 95 18.84 -2.04 -2.84
C LEU A 95 19.86 -1.25 -3.66
N GLU A 96 20.49 -0.24 -3.07
CA GLU A 96 21.51 0.56 -3.75
C GLU A 96 22.77 -0.26 -4.05
N GLU A 97 23.20 -1.13 -3.12
CA GLU A 97 24.34 -2.05 -3.33
C GLU A 97 24.06 -3.03 -4.48
N GLU A 98 22.89 -3.67 -4.47
CA GLU A 98 22.53 -4.63 -5.52
C GLU A 98 22.31 -3.94 -6.87
N TYR A 99 21.80 -2.71 -6.87
CA TYR A 99 21.69 -1.91 -8.08
C TYR A 99 23.07 -1.51 -8.64
N GLU A 100 24.04 -1.21 -7.78
CA GLU A 100 25.41 -0.93 -8.19
C GLU A 100 26.06 -2.16 -8.85
N LYS A 101 25.90 -3.35 -8.27
CA LYS A 101 26.33 -4.62 -8.91
C LYS A 101 25.73 -4.79 -10.29
N LEU A 102 24.43 -4.50 -10.45
CA LEU A 102 23.77 -4.54 -11.75
C LEU A 102 24.42 -3.55 -12.75
N MET A 103 24.76 -2.34 -12.31
CA MET A 103 25.41 -1.33 -13.15
C MET A 103 26.85 -1.69 -13.53
N LEU A 104 27.54 -2.45 -12.68
CA LEU A 104 28.87 -3.00 -12.94
C LEU A 104 28.84 -4.29 -13.78
N ASN A 105 27.67 -4.70 -14.27
CA ASN A 105 27.49 -5.96 -15.01
C ASN A 105 27.85 -7.22 -14.19
N GLU A 106 27.77 -7.14 -12.86
CA GLU A 106 27.96 -8.25 -11.95
C GLU A 106 26.63 -8.96 -11.65
N TYR A 107 26.72 -10.14 -11.03
CA TYR A 107 25.52 -10.83 -10.54
C TYR A 107 24.84 -9.99 -9.46
N SER A 108 23.58 -9.64 -9.69
CA SER A 108 22.78 -8.81 -8.78
C SER A 108 21.39 -9.40 -8.59
N THR A 109 20.97 -9.51 -7.35
CA THR A 109 19.60 -9.93 -7.01
C THR A 109 18.56 -8.93 -7.51
N TYR A 110 18.92 -7.66 -7.74
CA TYR A 110 18.02 -6.62 -8.28
C TYR A 110 17.54 -6.92 -9.70
N SER A 111 18.32 -7.69 -10.47
CA SER A 111 18.01 -8.13 -11.83
C SER A 111 17.05 -9.31 -11.90
N ILE A 112 16.86 -10.03 -10.79
CA ILE A 112 15.99 -11.20 -10.72
C ILE A 112 14.53 -10.73 -10.86
N PRO A 113 13.70 -11.40 -11.68
CA PRO A 113 12.28 -11.09 -11.78
C PRO A 113 11.57 -11.20 -10.42
N ASN A 114 10.68 -10.25 -10.12
CA ASN A 114 9.92 -10.16 -8.87
C ASN A 114 10.75 -9.99 -7.58
N SER A 115 12.06 -9.78 -7.67
CA SER A 115 12.85 -9.41 -6.50
C SER A 115 12.55 -7.97 -6.08
N TYR A 116 12.53 -7.73 -4.77
CA TYR A 116 12.19 -6.43 -4.19
C TYR A 116 10.80 -5.91 -4.58
N GLU A 117 9.90 -6.81 -4.98
CA GLU A 117 8.51 -6.51 -5.28
C GLU A 117 7.58 -7.11 -4.23
N CYS A 118 6.49 -6.41 -3.94
CA CYS A 118 5.41 -6.91 -3.10
C CYS A 118 4.38 -7.72 -3.91
N LEU A 119 3.65 -8.61 -3.23
CA LEU A 119 2.59 -9.44 -3.82
C LEU A 119 1.24 -8.73 -3.74
N PRO A 120 0.36 -8.88 -4.74
CA PRO A 120 -0.95 -8.23 -4.72
C PRO A 120 -1.87 -8.86 -3.66
N CYS A 121 -2.65 -8.03 -2.98
CA CYS A 121 -3.74 -8.47 -2.11
C CYS A 121 -4.87 -9.13 -2.90
N ALA A 122 -5.74 -9.85 -2.18
CA ALA A 122 -7.00 -10.32 -2.73
C ALA A 122 -7.87 -9.15 -3.23
N GLU A 123 -8.71 -9.42 -4.24
CA GLU A 123 -9.58 -8.41 -4.83
C GLU A 123 -10.54 -7.81 -3.78
N GLY A 124 -10.66 -6.48 -3.80
CA GLY A 124 -11.51 -5.74 -2.85
C GLY A 124 -10.82 -5.38 -1.52
N CYS A 125 -9.52 -5.64 -1.38
CA CYS A 125 -8.74 -5.31 -0.19
C CYS A 125 -7.73 -4.17 -0.47
N ASP A 126 -7.77 -3.11 0.33
CA ASP A 126 -6.76 -2.03 0.28
C ASP A 126 -5.49 -2.37 1.07
N TYR A 127 -5.61 -3.15 2.14
CA TYR A 127 -4.51 -3.61 2.99
C TYR A 127 -4.73 -5.08 3.35
N CYS A 128 -3.67 -5.87 3.29
CA CYS A 128 -3.68 -7.27 3.65
C CYS A 128 -2.32 -7.66 4.26
N GLU A 129 -2.33 -8.68 5.12
CA GLU A 129 -1.08 -9.24 5.67
C GLU A 129 -0.54 -10.39 4.82
N ASP A 130 -1.43 -11.06 4.09
CA ASP A 130 -1.20 -12.24 3.27
C ASP A 130 -2.19 -12.32 2.10
N ALA A 131 -2.20 -13.45 1.39
CA ALA A 131 -3.13 -13.72 0.29
C ALA A 131 -4.58 -14.04 0.75
N SER A 132 -4.88 -13.95 2.05
CA SER A 132 -6.21 -14.28 2.54
C SER A 132 -7.26 -13.26 2.05
N PRO A 133 -8.48 -13.71 1.71
CA PRO A 133 -9.54 -12.81 1.26
C PRO A 133 -10.09 -12.00 2.44
N CYS A 134 -10.03 -10.66 2.36
CA CYS A 134 -10.58 -9.77 3.40
C CYS A 134 -12.10 -9.63 3.33
N VAL A 135 -12.67 -9.71 2.13
CA VAL A 135 -14.11 -9.83 1.93
C VAL A 135 -14.44 -11.29 2.07
N ALA A 136 -15.49 -11.63 2.84
CA ALA A 136 -16.04 -12.97 2.83
C ALA A 136 -16.21 -13.38 1.36
N ALA A 137 -15.35 -14.29 0.89
CA ALA A 137 -15.33 -14.73 -0.49
C ALA A 137 -16.78 -14.94 -0.90
N LEU A 138 -17.18 -14.37 -2.04
CA LEU A 138 -18.53 -14.44 -2.59
C LEU A 138 -18.90 -15.91 -2.77
N ASN A 139 -19.25 -16.55 -1.67
CA ASN A 139 -19.58 -17.94 -1.59
C ASN A 139 -21.04 -17.95 -2.00
N TRP A 140 -21.25 -18.13 -3.30
CA TRP A 140 -22.54 -18.47 -3.88
C TRP A 140 -23.33 -19.43 -2.97
N PRO A 141 -22.74 -20.50 -2.37
CA PRO A 141 -23.46 -21.38 -1.44
C PRO A 141 -23.94 -20.70 -0.14
N MET A 142 -23.26 -19.68 0.37
CA MET A 142 -23.70 -18.95 1.56
C MET A 142 -24.84 -17.98 1.25
N ARG A 143 -24.78 -17.30 0.10
CA ARG A 143 -25.90 -16.45 -0.34
C ARG A 143 -27.14 -17.27 -0.68
N THR A 144 -26.97 -18.42 -1.33
CA THR A 144 -28.11 -19.31 -1.58
C THR A 144 -28.65 -19.94 -0.32
N SER A 145 -27.81 -20.34 0.64
CA SER A 145 -28.30 -20.90 1.89
C SER A 145 -29.13 -19.89 2.69
N ILE A 146 -28.69 -18.63 2.79
CA ILE A 146 -29.44 -17.55 3.44
C ILE A 146 -30.78 -17.30 2.73
N LEU A 147 -30.78 -17.22 1.39
CA LEU A 147 -32.01 -17.04 0.61
C LEU A 147 -32.99 -18.20 0.80
N VAL A 148 -32.51 -19.44 0.77
CA VAL A 148 -33.35 -20.64 0.99
C VAL A 148 -33.94 -20.64 2.40
N LEU A 149 -33.15 -20.32 3.43
CA LEU A 149 -33.63 -20.19 4.80
C LEU A 149 -34.70 -19.10 4.93
N ALA A 150 -34.47 -17.93 4.33
CA ALA A 150 -35.44 -16.84 4.34
C ALA A 150 -36.76 -17.24 3.67
N CYS A 151 -36.70 -17.86 2.48
CA CYS A 151 -37.87 -18.35 1.76
C CYS A 151 -38.63 -19.42 2.55
N ALA A 152 -37.93 -20.35 3.21
CA ALA A 152 -38.57 -21.37 4.04
C ALA A 152 -39.33 -20.76 5.22
N VAL A 153 -38.72 -19.79 5.92
CA VAL A 153 -39.39 -19.08 7.03
C VAL A 153 -40.62 -18.32 6.51
N ILE A 154 -40.48 -17.56 5.43
CA ILE A 154 -41.59 -16.81 4.82
C ILE A 154 -42.71 -17.75 4.36
N GLY A 155 -42.40 -18.94 3.85
CA GLY A 155 -43.40 -19.94 3.45
C GLY A 155 -44.10 -20.62 4.62
N LEU A 156 -43.41 -20.82 5.75
CA LEU A 156 -43.96 -21.49 6.94
C LEU A 156 -44.79 -20.54 7.83
N LEU A 157 -44.50 -19.24 7.82
CA LEU A 157 -45.19 -18.26 8.66
C LEU A 157 -46.71 -18.14 8.36
N PRO A 158 -47.19 -18.04 7.10
CA PRO A 158 -48.62 -17.90 6.81
C PRO A 158 -49.46 -19.14 7.18
N PRO A 159 -49.05 -20.39 6.86
CA PRO A 159 -49.79 -21.58 7.32
C PRO A 159 -49.83 -21.68 8.84
N ALA A 160 -48.73 -21.38 9.54
CA ALA A 160 -48.71 -21.35 11.00
C ALA A 160 -49.62 -20.26 11.57
N ALA A 161 -49.65 -19.08 10.95
CA ALA A 161 -50.57 -17.99 11.31
C ALA A 161 -52.04 -18.39 11.08
N VAL A 162 -52.38 -18.99 9.94
CA VAL A 162 -53.74 -19.47 9.64
C VAL A 162 -54.15 -20.58 10.61
N PHE A 163 -53.25 -21.52 10.89
CA PHE A 163 -53.48 -22.60 11.85
C PHE A 163 -53.74 -22.04 13.24
N THR A 164 -52.89 -21.14 13.74
CA THR A 164 -53.11 -20.50 15.04
C THR A 164 -54.41 -19.70 15.09
N PHE A 165 -54.79 -18.97 14.03
CA PHE A 165 -56.06 -18.25 13.96
C PHE A 165 -57.28 -19.18 13.95
N LYS A 166 -57.20 -20.31 13.23
CA LYS A 166 -58.28 -21.31 13.16
C LYS A 166 -58.47 -22.05 14.48
N TYR A 167 -57.38 -22.44 15.14
CA TYR A 167 -57.42 -23.21 16.39
C TYR A 167 -57.44 -22.33 17.66
N GLN A 168 -57.38 -21.01 17.54
CA GLN A 168 -57.67 -20.08 18.63
C GLN A 168 -59.08 -20.28 19.20
N GLN A 169 -60.06 -20.65 18.37
CA GLN A 169 -61.45 -20.88 18.78
C GLN A 169 -61.68 -22.24 19.47
N VAL A 170 -60.70 -23.14 19.46
CA VAL A 170 -60.79 -24.49 20.06
C VAL A 170 -60.00 -24.57 21.37
N LYS A 171 -59.33 -23.47 21.78
CA LYS A 171 -58.60 -23.40 23.04
C LYS A 171 -59.60 -23.28 24.21
N VAL A 172 -60.02 -24.44 24.69
CA VAL A 172 -60.46 -24.65 26.08
C VAL A 172 -59.53 -23.88 27.01
N GLY A 173 -60.12 -23.11 27.92
CA GLY A 173 -59.43 -22.17 28.78
C GLY A 173 -58.19 -22.75 29.45
N ARG A 174 -57.06 -22.03 29.32
CA ARG A 174 -56.03 -21.99 30.36
C ARG A 174 -55.52 -20.56 30.46
N GLU A 175 -56.23 -19.81 31.28
CA GLU A 175 -55.65 -19.04 32.39
C GLU A 175 -54.15 -18.77 32.26
N LYS A 176 -53.81 -17.59 31.73
CA LYS A 176 -52.63 -16.86 32.20
C LYS A 176 -53.11 -15.97 33.35
N ARG A 177 -52.98 -16.51 34.57
CA ARG A 177 -53.27 -15.83 35.84
C ARG A 177 -52.24 -14.70 36.08
N VAL A 178 -52.72 -13.53 36.52
CA VAL A 178 -52.13 -12.77 37.64
C VAL A 178 -52.92 -13.16 38.87
#